data_AF-A0A1F3B384-F1
#
_entry.id   AF-A0A1F3B384-F1
#
_cell.length_a   1.000
_cell.length_b   1.000
_cell.length_c   1.000
_cell.angle_alpha   90.00
_cell.angle_beta   90.00
_cell.angle_gamma   90.00
#
_symmetry.space_group_name_H-M   'P 1'
#
loop_
_entity.id
_entity.type
_entity.pdbx_description
1 polymer ?
#
loop_
_entity_poly.entity_id
_entity_poly.type
_entity_poly.pdbx_seq_one_letter_code
_entity_poly.pdbx_strand_id
1 'polypeptide(L)'
;MIGVITESDIFDAFIDLMGLRRGGARLTIDLENRVGALDEVIRTIRECDIQIHSLAAYPVNGMGQVVVRVDTPYPLHLVQTLSEHGIKVTHLAPLPEAETGAA
;
A
#
# COMPACT_ATOMS: atom_id res chain seq x y z
N MET A 1 17.38 -13.14 -30.44
CA MET A 1 16.28 -12.15 -30.46
C MET A 1 15.87 -11.94 -29.02
N ILE A 2 15.99 -10.71 -28.53
CA ILE A 2 15.52 -10.32 -27.20
C ILE A 2 14.04 -9.95 -27.43
N GLY A 3 13.11 -10.63 -26.76
CA GLY A 3 11.67 -10.59 -27.09
C GLY A 3 11.06 -9.19 -27.13
N VAL A 4 9.91 -9.07 -27.80
CA VAL A 4 9.11 -7.82 -27.82
C VAL A 4 8.31 -7.74 -26.51
N ILE A 5 8.36 -6.59 -25.84
CA ILE A 5 7.49 -6.27 -24.70
C ILE A 5 6.26 -5.54 -25.25
N THR A 6 5.08 -6.08 -24.98
CA THR A 6 3.79 -5.51 -25.37
C THR A 6 3.17 -4.69 -24.24
N GLU A 7 2.12 -3.93 -24.56
CA GLU A 7 1.33 -3.20 -23.56
C GLU A 7 0.76 -4.14 -22.48
N SER A 8 0.25 -5.32 -22.89
CA SER A 8 -0.26 -6.33 -21.96
C SER A 8 0.82 -6.79 -20.97
N ASP A 9 2.05 -7.02 -21.43
CA ASP A 9 3.16 -7.40 -20.56
C ASP A 9 3.46 -6.31 -19.51
N ILE A 10 3.42 -5.04 -19.91
CA ILE A 10 3.63 -3.89 -19.00
C ILE A 10 2.48 -3.79 -17.99
N PHE A 11 1.24 -3.96 -18.44
CA PHE A 11 0.06 -3.92 -17.56
C PHE A 11 0.07 -5.06 -16.55
N ASP A 12 0.38 -6.29 -16.98
CA ASP A 12 0.50 -7.44 -16.08
C ASP A 12 1.62 -7.21 -15.06
N ALA A 13 2.77 -6.68 -15.48
CA ALA A 13 3.85 -6.32 -14.56
C ALA A 13 3.40 -5.29 -13.52
N PHE A 14 2.59 -4.29 -13.89
CA PHE A 14 2.04 -3.33 -12.93
C PHE A 14 1.02 -3.95 -11.98
N ILE A 15 0.14 -4.84 -12.48
CA ILE A 15 -0.84 -5.55 -11.64
C ILE A 15 -0.11 -6.35 -10.55
N ASP A 16 0.97 -7.05 -10.92
CA ASP A 16 1.77 -7.85 -9.99
C ASP A 16 2.59 -6.97 -9.04
N LEU A 17 3.30 -5.95 -9.56
CA LEU A 17 4.10 -5.02 -8.77
C LEU A 17 3.27 -4.28 -7.72
N MET A 18 2.07 -3.83 -8.12
CA MET A 18 1.15 -3.11 -7.24
C MET A 18 0.36 -4.05 -6.34
N GLY A 19 0.54 -5.37 -6.44
CA GLY A 19 -0.11 -6.35 -5.57
C GLY A 19 -1.63 -6.38 -5.71
N LEU A 20 -2.17 -6.14 -6.92
CA LEU A 20 -3.61 -6.10 -7.15
C LEU A 20 -4.28 -7.46 -7.00
N ARG A 21 -3.52 -8.54 -7.25
CA ARG A 21 -3.96 -9.94 -7.12
C ARG A 21 -3.78 -10.49 -5.70
N ARG A 22 -3.24 -9.71 -4.75
CA ARG A 22 -3.07 -10.12 -3.36
C ARG A 22 -4.25 -9.65 -2.51
N GLY A 23 -4.62 -10.46 -1.51
CA GLY A 23 -5.60 -10.09 -0.49
C GLY A 23 -5.03 -9.06 0.49
N GLY A 24 -5.68 -8.95 1.66
CA GLY A 24 -5.25 -8.04 2.72
C GLY A 24 -6.01 -6.72 2.69
N ALA A 25 -5.35 -5.57 2.81
CA ALA A 25 -6.04 -4.28 2.82
C ALA A 25 -5.25 -3.18 2.12
N ARG A 26 -5.97 -2.21 1.55
CA ARG A 26 -5.43 -0.99 0.94
C ARG A 26 -5.75 0.21 1.84
N LEU A 27 -4.72 0.90 2.30
CA LEU A 27 -4.82 2.14 3.04
C LEU A 27 -4.37 3.31 2.15
N THR A 28 -5.11 4.42 2.21
CA THR A 28 -4.65 5.72 1.72
C THR A 28 -4.35 6.59 2.93
N ILE A 29 -3.16 7.20 2.97
CA ILE A 29 -2.63 7.95 4.11
C ILE A 29 -2.13 9.30 3.60
N ASP A 30 -2.57 10.38 4.23
CA ASP A 30 -2.05 11.71 3.95
C ASP A 30 -0.71 11.89 4.67
N LEU A 31 0.29 12.40 3.96
CA LEU A 31 1.62 12.69 4.49
C LEU A 31 1.79 14.20 4.66
N GLU A 32 2.29 14.59 5.82
CA GLU A 32 2.77 15.94 6.03
C GLU A 32 3.93 16.25 5.07
N ASN A 33 3.99 17.49 4.58
CA ASN A 33 5.06 17.92 3.68
C ASN A 33 6.35 18.23 4.47
N ARG A 34 6.96 17.19 5.03
CA ARG A 34 8.23 17.26 5.76
C ARG A 34 9.06 16.00 5.56
N VAL A 35 10.36 16.14 5.78
CA VAL A 35 11.28 15.00 5.81
C VAL A 35 10.87 14.04 6.94
N GLY A 36 10.88 12.74 6.65
CA GLY A 36 10.56 11.69 7.62
C GLY A 36 9.09 11.28 7.71
N ALA A 37 8.16 12.02 7.11
CA ALA A 37 6.72 11.69 7.19
C ALA A 37 6.41 10.26 6.68
N LEU A 38 7.07 9.82 5.61
CA LEU A 38 6.93 8.46 5.10
C LEU A 38 7.58 7.42 6.03
N ASP A 39 8.73 7.73 6.65
CA ASP A 39 9.42 6.82 7.56
C ASP A 39 8.55 6.47 8.77
N GLU A 40 7.85 7.47 9.33
CA GLU A 40 6.93 7.27 10.46
C GLU A 40 5.80 6.29 10.12
N VAL A 41 5.24 6.37 8.90
CA VAL A 41 4.25 5.40 8.40
C VAL A 41 4.85 3.99 8.35
N ILE A 42 6.02 3.85 7.73
CA ILE A 42 6.66 2.53 7.55
C ILE A 42 7.06 1.91 8.89
N ARG A 43 7.56 2.72 9.82
CA ARG A 43 7.89 2.28 11.17
C ARG A 43 6.66 1.82 11.93
N THR A 44 5.55 2.55 11.83
CA THR A 44 4.29 2.17 12.47
C THR A 44 3.79 0.83 11.93
N ILE A 45 3.85 0.61 10.61
CA ILE A 45 3.48 -0.69 10.00
C ILE A 45 4.35 -1.83 10.54
N ARG A 46 5.66 -1.59 10.66
CA ARG A 46 6.60 -2.57 11.23
C ARG A 46 6.33 -2.86 12.70
N GLU A 47 6.00 -1.83 13.50
CA GLU A 47 5.68 -1.98 14.93
C GLU A 47 4.43 -2.84 15.15
N CYS A 48 3.49 -2.84 14.20
CA CYS A 48 2.34 -3.73 14.18
C CYS A 48 2.63 -5.14 13.62
N ASP A 49 3.87 -5.46 13.23
CA ASP A 49 4.30 -6.73 12.63
C ASP A 49 3.50 -7.11 11.35
N ILE A 50 3.23 -6.13 10.50
CA ILE A 50 2.43 -6.28 9.27
C ILE A 50 3.33 -6.21 8.04
N GLN A 51 3.13 -7.11 7.06
CA GLN A 51 3.89 -7.05 5.80
C GLN A 51 3.25 -6.08 4.80
N ILE A 52 4.10 -5.36 4.09
CA ILE A 52 3.70 -4.50 2.97
C ILE A 52 3.78 -5.31 1.67
N HIS A 53 2.67 -5.38 0.95
CA HIS A 53 2.61 -5.97 -0.40
C HIS A 53 3.10 -5.00 -1.47
N SER A 54 2.69 -3.74 -1.37
CA SER A 54 3.08 -2.69 -2.30
C SER A 54 2.88 -1.32 -1.65
N LEU A 55 3.65 -0.34 -2.13
CA LEU A 55 3.53 1.05 -1.69
C LEU A 55 3.76 1.98 -2.87
N ALA A 56 2.91 3.00 -2.97
CA ALA A 56 3.10 4.11 -3.89
C ALA A 56 2.97 5.43 -3.12
N ALA A 57 3.95 6.31 -3.26
CA ALA A 57 3.95 7.65 -2.69
C ALA A 57 3.94 8.67 -3.83
N TYR A 58 3.01 9.63 -3.77
CA TYR A 58 2.87 10.66 -4.80
C TYR A 58 2.24 11.92 -4.21
N PRO A 59 2.52 13.11 -4.79
CA PRO A 59 1.91 14.34 -4.33
C PRO A 59 0.43 14.43 -4.75
N VAL A 60 -0.42 14.93 -3.85
CA VAL A 60 -1.83 15.25 -4.09
C VAL A 60 -2.11 16.63 -3.50
N ASN A 61 -2.52 17.59 -4.33
CA ASN A 61 -2.84 18.96 -3.92
C ASN A 61 -1.72 19.65 -3.10
N GLY A 62 -0.45 19.40 -3.45
CA GLY A 62 0.70 19.98 -2.75
C GLY A 62 1.08 19.31 -1.42
N MET A 63 0.35 18.27 -1.01
CA MET A 63 0.70 17.40 0.12
C MET A 63 1.17 16.03 -0.38
N GLY A 64 1.91 15.28 0.42
CA GLY A 64 2.24 13.90 0.10
C GLY A 64 1.04 13.00 0.37
N GLN A 65 0.86 11.95 -0.43
CA GLN A 65 -0.06 10.87 -0.14
C GLN A 65 0.66 9.55 -0.34
N VAL A 66 0.40 8.60 0.56
CA VAL A 66 0.81 7.21 0.40
C VAL A 66 -0.40 6.33 0.21
N VAL A 67 -0.28 5.40 -0.73
CA VAL A 67 -1.17 4.24 -0.83
C VAL A 67 -0.32 3.03 -0.49
N VAL A 68 -0.71 2.32 0.56
CA VAL A 68 -0.03 1.10 1.00
C VAL A 68 -1.00 -0.07 0.97
N ARG A 69 -0.55 -1.21 0.45
CA ARG A 69 -1.24 -2.49 0.57
C ARG A 69 -0.53 -3.33 1.60
N VAL A 70 -1.29 -3.89 2.53
CA VAL A 70 -0.79 -4.74 3.61
C VAL A 70 -1.42 -6.12 3.55
N ASP A 71 -0.76 -7.11 4.15
CA ASP A 71 -1.14 -8.53 4.11
C ASP A 71 -2.28 -8.94 5.05
N THR A 72 -2.81 -8.00 5.83
CA THR A 72 -3.94 -8.23 6.74
C THR A 72 -5.24 -7.60 6.23
N PRO A 73 -6.36 -8.34 6.18
CA PRO A 73 -7.65 -7.81 5.71
C PRO A 73 -8.31 -6.85 6.70
N TYR A 74 -7.90 -6.90 7.97
CA TYR A 74 -8.45 -6.06 9.04
C TYR A 74 -7.33 -5.35 9.81
N PRO A 75 -6.68 -4.33 9.21
CA PRO A 75 -5.56 -3.58 9.81
C PRO A 75 -6.03 -2.59 10.90
N LEU A 76 -7.00 -2.95 11.74
CA LEU A 76 -7.59 -2.03 12.72
C LEU A 76 -6.55 -1.50 13.72
N HIS A 77 -5.67 -2.39 14.20
CA HIS A 77 -4.59 -1.99 15.09
C HIS A 77 -3.64 -0.99 14.42
N LEU A 78 -3.24 -1.24 13.17
CA LEU A 78 -2.42 -0.32 12.39
C LEU A 78 -3.08 1.06 12.22
N VAL A 79 -4.37 1.09 11.87
CA VAL A 79 -5.10 2.35 11.70
C VAL A 79 -5.17 3.13 13.02
N GLN A 80 -5.37 2.43 14.14
CA GLN A 80 -5.35 3.04 15.48
C GLN A 80 -3.97 3.61 15.80
N THR A 81 -2.90 2.84 15.64
CA THR A 81 -1.53 3.28 15.95
C THR A 81 -1.08 4.41 15.04
N LEU A 82 -1.47 4.43 13.76
CA LEU A 82 -1.22 5.58 12.87
C LEU A 82 -1.94 6.83 13.39
N SER A 83 -3.20 6.71 13.81
CA SER A 83 -3.97 7.83 14.37
C SER A 83 -3.38 8.34 15.69
N GLU A 84 -2.85 7.47 16.54
CA GLU A 84 -2.17 7.84 17.81
C GLU A 84 -0.88 8.64 17.54
N HIS A 85 -0.18 8.35 16.46
CA HIS A 85 0.96 9.12 15.96
C HIS A 85 0.56 10.40 15.21
N GLY A 86 -0.74 10.75 15.15
CA GLY A 86 -1.24 11.92 14.43
C GLY A 86 -1.27 11.77 12.91
N ILE A 87 -1.07 10.55 12.39
CA ILE A 87 -1.05 10.25 10.96
C ILE A 87 -2.47 9.93 10.49
N LYS A 88 -2.93 10.66 9.47
CA LYS A 88 -4.31 10.56 8.99
C LYS A 88 -4.48 9.50 7.90
N VAL A 89 -5.23 8.45 8.21
CA VAL A 89 -5.74 7.48 7.22
C VAL A 89 -7.03 8.02 6.60
N THR A 90 -7.04 8.26 5.29
CA THR A 90 -8.20 8.83 4.57
C THR A 90 -9.11 7.79 3.95
N HIS A 91 -8.58 6.62 3.63
CA HIS A 91 -9.36 5.52 3.08
C HIS A 91 -8.82 4.18 3.57
N LEU A 92 -9.71 3.27 3.94
CA LEU A 92 -9.41 1.88 4.23
C LEU A 92 -10.32 1.00 3.38
N ALA A 93 -9.73 0.13 2.56
CA ALA A 93 -10.44 -0.88 1.79
C ALA A 93 -9.91 -2.27 2.14
N PRO A 94 -10.68 -3.13 2.81
CA PRO A 94 -10.40 -4.56 2.85
C PRO A 94 -10.41 -5.12 1.43
N LEU A 95 -9.46 -5.98 1.13
CA LEU A 95 -9.38 -6.73 -0.11
C LEU A 95 -9.72 -8.18 0.21
N PRO A 96 -10.66 -8.79 -0.53
CA PRO A 96 -10.95 -10.22 -0.35
C PRO A 96 -9.67 -11.02 -0.52
N GLU A 97 -9.58 -12.16 0.17
CA GLU A 97 -8.45 -13.08 -0.01
C GLU A 97 -8.27 -13.40 -1.49
N ALA A 98 -7.02 -13.44 -1.93
CA ALA A 98 -6.70 -13.77 -3.31
C ALA A 98 -7.28 -15.15 -3.63
N GLU A 99 -8.07 -15.24 -4.70
CA GLU A 99 -8.53 -16.53 -5.20
C GLU A 99 -7.29 -17.37 -5.50
N THR A 100 -7.14 -18.52 -4.82
CA THR A 100 -6.08 -19.48 -5.14
C THR A 100 -6.38 -20.03 -6.53
N GLY A 101 -5.87 -19.36 -7.56
CA GLY A 101 -6.29 -19.60 -8.93
C GLY A 101 -5.26 -19.10 -9.94
N ALA A 102 -4.17 -19.86 -10.04
CA ALA A 102 -3.41 -20.21 -11.26
C ALA A 102 -1.91 -20.27 -10.95
N ALA A 103 -1.45 -21.49 -10.67
CA ALA A 103 -0.09 -21.88 -10.99
C ALA A 103 0.07 -22.00 -12.52
#